data_AF-A0A9X1Z2Y4-F1
#
_entry.id   AF-A0A9X1Z2Y4-F1
#
_cell.length_a   1.000
_cell.length_b   1.000
_cell.length_c   1.000
_cell.angle_alpha   90.00
_cell.angle_beta   90.00
_cell.angle_gamma   90.00
#
_symmetry.space_group_name_H-M   'P 1'
#
loop_
_entity.id
_entity.type
_entity.pdbx_description
1 polymer ?
#
loop_
_entity_poly.entity_id
_entity_poly.type
_entity_poly.pdbx_seq_one_letter_code
_entity_poly.pdbx_strand_id
1 'polypeptide(L)'
;MTDLLDCPRRETDIPWPKDYVDAHAHLSVDHQYISLDEARNQLTPGCSVVLQIPGQWNGNDIALDRWPIGHTYRFEMAHHLKLEAAEAIGNTPEEAVIWPLAYLEAKARRLVHKRDVNIKEALQDTGIELVKPRKQRKAWERPLNCHGCGRFISWDGRFLNDCQNCGANNCP
;
A
#
# COMPACT_ATOMS: atom_id res chain seq x y z
N MET A 1 8.89 15.61 -33.41
CA MET A 1 8.73 14.26 -32.84
C MET A 1 8.60 14.48 -31.34
N THR A 2 7.37 14.55 -30.85
CA THR A 2 7.06 14.96 -29.48
C THR A 2 7.33 13.75 -28.58
N ASP A 3 8.38 13.84 -27.76
CA ASP A 3 8.58 12.95 -26.63
C ASP A 3 7.38 13.15 -25.70
N LEU A 4 6.43 12.20 -25.75
CA LEU A 4 5.44 12.05 -24.71
C LEU A 4 6.22 11.66 -23.44
N LEU A 5 6.31 12.63 -22.53
CA LEU A 5 6.77 12.43 -21.16
C LEU A 5 6.12 11.15 -20.61
N ASP A 6 6.95 10.12 -20.41
CA ASP A 6 6.57 8.87 -19.75
C ASP A 6 6.25 9.23 -18.29
N CYS A 7 4.99 9.58 -18.05
CA CYS A 7 4.50 9.92 -16.73
C CYS A 7 4.60 8.64 -15.90
N PRO A 8 5.30 8.65 -14.75
CA PRO A 8 5.46 7.44 -13.95
C PRO A 8 4.09 6.99 -13.44
N ARG A 9 3.50 5.99 -14.12
CA ARG A 9 2.26 5.37 -13.68
C ARG A 9 2.54 4.59 -12.41
N ARG A 10 1.81 4.92 -11.35
CA ARG A 10 1.84 4.14 -10.11
C ARG A 10 1.22 2.78 -10.40
N GLU A 11 1.59 1.75 -9.65
CA GLU A 11 0.93 0.44 -9.77
C GLU A 11 -0.59 0.52 -9.52
N THR A 12 -1.04 1.55 -8.81
CA THR A 12 -2.45 1.88 -8.60
C THR A 12 -3.17 2.36 -9.86
N ASP A 13 -2.42 2.81 -10.87
CA ASP A 13 -2.98 3.36 -12.12
C ASP A 13 -3.15 2.27 -13.19
N ILE A 14 -2.76 1.03 -12.88
CA ILE A 14 -2.99 -0.14 -13.74
C ILE A 14 -4.45 -0.56 -13.53
N PRO A 15 -5.27 -0.72 -14.58
CA PRO A 15 -6.63 -1.20 -14.43
C PRO A 15 -6.64 -2.64 -13.93
N TRP A 16 -7.34 -2.88 -12.83
CA TRP A 16 -7.51 -4.21 -12.26
C TRP A 16 -8.83 -4.81 -12.76
N PRO A 17 -8.87 -6.09 -13.15
CA PRO A 17 -10.13 -6.77 -13.46
C PRO A 17 -11.07 -6.75 -12.26
N LYS A 18 -12.32 -6.35 -12.52
CA LYS A 18 -13.34 -6.16 -11.49
C LYS A 18 -13.55 -7.43 -10.66
N ASP A 19 -13.71 -8.57 -11.30
CA ASP A 19 -14.01 -9.83 -10.61
C ASP A 19 -12.85 -10.26 -9.69
N TYR A 20 -11.61 -10.03 -10.11
CA TYR A 20 -10.43 -10.29 -9.29
C TYR A 20 -10.41 -9.39 -8.05
N VAL A 21 -10.61 -8.07 -8.21
CA VAL A 21 -10.69 -7.13 -7.08
C VAL A 21 -11.83 -7.52 -6.16
N ASP A 22 -12.98 -7.86 -6.73
CA ASP A 22 -14.18 -8.18 -5.98
C ASP A 22 -14.01 -9.43 -5.10
N ALA A 23 -13.31 -10.45 -5.60
CA ALA A 23 -13.01 -11.70 -4.89
C ALA A 23 -12.04 -11.51 -3.71
N HIS A 24 -11.21 -10.47 -3.74
CA HIS A 24 -10.23 -10.17 -2.69
C HIS A 24 -10.67 -9.03 -1.76
N ALA A 25 -11.82 -8.42 -2.04
CA ALA A 25 -12.33 -7.31 -1.27
C ALA A 25 -12.91 -7.74 0.07
N HIS A 26 -12.76 -6.86 1.06
CA HIS A 26 -13.28 -7.02 2.41
C HIS A 26 -13.79 -5.70 2.97
N LEU A 27 -14.44 -5.77 4.12
CA LEU A 27 -14.87 -4.60 4.86
C LEU A 27 -13.79 -4.17 5.84
N SER A 28 -13.62 -2.86 5.97
CA SER A 28 -12.73 -2.25 6.94
C SER A 28 -13.32 -0.93 7.42
N VAL A 29 -12.86 -0.44 8.57
CA VAL A 29 -13.35 0.78 9.21
C VAL A 29 -12.25 1.82 9.22
N ASP A 30 -12.50 2.94 8.55
CA ASP A 30 -11.59 4.08 8.50
C ASP A 30 -11.85 5.03 9.68
N HIS A 31 -10.79 5.33 10.43
CA HIS A 31 -10.91 6.16 11.64
C HIS A 31 -11.37 7.58 11.39
N GLN A 32 -11.21 8.09 10.16
CA GLN A 32 -11.61 9.44 9.79
C GLN A 32 -13.13 9.59 9.68
N TYR A 33 -13.87 8.47 9.63
CA TYR A 33 -15.33 8.45 9.45
C TYR A 33 -16.10 7.94 10.67
N ILE A 34 -15.41 7.74 11.80
CA ILE A 34 -16.01 7.28 13.05
C ILE A 34 -15.80 8.30 14.18
N SER A 35 -16.79 8.40 15.06
CA SER A 35 -16.79 9.30 16.22
C SER A 35 -17.25 8.53 17.45
N LEU A 36 -16.49 8.63 18.54
CA LEU A 36 -16.86 8.03 19.81
C LEU A 36 -18.13 8.62 20.38
N ASP A 37 -18.34 9.92 20.19
CA ASP A 37 -19.52 10.60 20.72
C ASP A 37 -20.80 10.17 20.00
N GLU A 38 -20.73 9.92 18.69
CA GLU A 38 -21.85 9.36 17.92
C GLU A 38 -22.12 7.90 18.31
N ALA A 39 -21.06 7.11 18.46
CA ALA A 39 -21.15 5.68 18.78
C ALA A 39 -21.72 5.41 20.18
N ARG A 40 -21.34 6.23 21.18
CA ARG A 40 -21.78 6.07 22.58
C ARG A 40 -23.30 6.04 22.74
N ASN A 41 -24.01 6.85 21.95
CA ASN A 41 -25.48 6.91 21.99
C ASN A 41 -26.16 5.62 21.50
N GLN A 42 -25.41 4.71 20.86
CA GLN A 42 -25.91 3.44 20.34
C GLN A 42 -25.52 2.24 21.22
N LEU A 43 -24.72 2.45 22.26
CA LEU A 43 -24.41 1.44 23.26
C LEU A 43 -25.62 1.26 24.18
N THR A 44 -26.32 0.15 23.99
CA THR A 44 -27.51 -0.23 24.78
C THR A 44 -27.33 -1.63 25.33
N PRO A 45 -27.91 -1.95 26.49
CA PRO A 45 -27.82 -3.30 27.05
C PRO A 45 -28.24 -4.38 26.04
N GLY A 46 -27.44 -5.42 25.92
CA GLY A 46 -27.62 -6.56 25.02
C GLY A 46 -27.20 -6.33 23.57
N CYS A 47 -26.73 -5.12 23.20
CA CYS A 47 -26.24 -4.87 21.85
C CYS A 47 -24.94 -5.64 21.57
N SER A 48 -24.73 -5.96 20.29
CA SER A 48 -23.47 -6.56 19.84
C SER A 48 -22.42 -5.46 19.66
N VAL A 49 -21.20 -5.74 20.08
CA VAL A 49 -20.06 -4.81 20.04
C VAL A 49 -18.81 -5.51 19.49
N VAL A 50 -17.85 -4.71 19.06
CA VAL A 50 -16.49 -5.13 18.74
C VAL A 50 -15.49 -4.25 19.48
N LEU A 51 -14.28 -4.78 19.69
CA LEU A 51 -13.20 -4.06 20.36
C LEU A 51 -12.21 -3.57 19.33
N GLN A 52 -11.88 -2.28 19.36
CA GLN A 52 -10.72 -1.73 18.66
C GLN A 52 -9.49 -1.85 19.55
N ILE A 53 -8.33 -2.16 18.95
CA ILE A 53 -7.01 -2.09 19.59
C ILE A 53 -6.36 -0.74 19.26
N PRO A 54 -6.24 0.19 20.23
CA PRO A 54 -5.64 1.50 20.00
C PRO A 54 -4.18 1.43 19.56
N GLY A 55 -3.74 2.40 18.76
CA GLY A 55 -2.34 2.50 18.31
C GLY A 55 -1.95 1.52 17.19
N GLN A 56 -2.85 0.64 16.76
CA GLN A 56 -2.62 -0.29 15.65
C GLN A 56 -3.43 0.13 14.42
N TRP A 57 -2.74 0.29 13.29
CA TRP A 57 -3.26 0.95 12.10
C TRP A 57 -2.77 0.26 10.82
N ASN A 58 -3.66 0.15 9.82
CA ASN A 58 -3.29 -0.17 8.44
C ASN A 58 -3.72 0.98 7.53
N GLY A 59 -2.82 1.93 7.28
CA GLY A 59 -3.22 3.21 6.70
C GLY A 59 -4.21 3.92 7.62
N ASN A 60 -5.41 4.22 7.13
CA ASN A 60 -6.47 4.85 7.93
C ASN A 60 -7.34 3.83 8.71
N ASP A 61 -7.13 2.54 8.49
CA ASP A 61 -8.03 1.52 9.02
C ASP A 61 -7.66 1.12 10.45
N ILE A 62 -8.67 1.06 11.34
CA ILE A 62 -8.50 0.63 12.74
C ILE A 62 -8.23 -0.88 12.82
N ALA A 63 -7.42 -1.30 13.80
CA ALA A 63 -7.32 -2.70 14.19
C ALA A 63 -8.47 -3.10 15.13
N LEU A 64 -9.08 -4.24 14.87
CA LEU A 64 -10.14 -4.84 15.69
C LEU A 64 -9.63 -6.12 16.34
N ASP A 65 -10.05 -6.37 17.57
CA ASP A 65 -9.72 -7.61 18.28
C ASP A 65 -10.19 -8.83 17.50
N ARG A 66 -9.39 -9.90 17.54
CA ARG A 66 -9.69 -11.18 16.90
C ARG A 66 -9.42 -12.31 17.87
N TRP A 67 -10.49 -12.91 18.39
CA TRP A 67 -10.42 -14.12 19.20
C TRP A 67 -10.04 -15.35 18.35
N PRO A 68 -9.23 -16.30 18.87
CA PRO A 68 -8.63 -16.34 20.21
C PRO A 68 -7.36 -15.52 20.39
N ILE A 69 -6.70 -15.09 19.32
CA ILE A 69 -5.42 -14.38 19.40
C ILE A 69 -5.31 -13.34 18.28
N GLY A 70 -4.93 -12.13 18.68
CA GLY A 70 -4.43 -11.08 17.79
C GLY A 70 -5.49 -10.06 17.40
N HIS A 71 -5.21 -9.34 16.31
CA HIS A 71 -6.10 -8.34 15.76
C HIS A 71 -6.27 -8.55 14.25
N THR A 72 -7.26 -7.87 13.69
CA THR A 72 -7.57 -7.89 12.27
C THR A 72 -7.94 -6.49 11.80
N TYR A 73 -7.68 -6.22 10.52
CA TYR A 73 -8.18 -5.03 9.82
C TYR A 73 -9.39 -5.37 8.93
N ARG A 74 -9.81 -6.65 8.96
CA ARG A 74 -11.00 -7.14 8.25
C ARG A 74 -12.16 -7.13 9.22
N PHE A 75 -13.11 -6.24 9.01
CA PHE A 75 -14.26 -6.02 9.88
C PHE A 75 -15.06 -7.31 10.07
N GLU A 76 -15.26 -8.10 9.00
CA GLU A 76 -15.98 -9.37 9.08
C GLU A 76 -15.29 -10.46 9.93
N MET A 77 -14.02 -10.28 10.31
CA MET A 77 -13.27 -11.20 11.15
C MET A 77 -13.14 -10.72 12.60
N ALA A 78 -13.71 -9.56 12.93
CA ALA A 78 -13.63 -8.99 14.27
C ALA A 78 -14.33 -9.89 15.29
N HIS A 79 -13.86 -9.87 16.53
CA HIS A 79 -14.51 -10.58 17.61
C HIS A 79 -15.79 -9.85 18.04
N HIS A 80 -16.92 -10.55 17.97
CA HIS A 80 -18.22 -10.01 18.35
C HIS A 80 -18.56 -10.43 19.77
N LEU A 81 -18.87 -9.44 20.61
CA LEU A 81 -19.25 -9.63 22.00
C LEU A 81 -20.61 -8.99 22.27
N LYS A 82 -21.20 -9.35 23.40
CA LYS A 82 -22.25 -8.53 24.02
C LYS A 82 -21.62 -7.41 24.81
N LEU A 83 -22.30 -6.26 24.89
CA LEU A 83 -21.80 -5.09 25.62
C LEU A 83 -21.37 -5.44 27.04
N GLU A 84 -22.18 -6.20 27.77
CA GLU A 84 -21.90 -6.59 29.15
C GLU A 84 -20.65 -7.46 29.26
N ALA A 85 -20.43 -8.34 28.28
CA ALA A 85 -19.24 -9.18 28.24
C ALA A 85 -17.99 -8.35 27.93
N ALA A 86 -18.10 -7.35 27.03
CA ALA A 86 -17.01 -6.44 26.73
C ALA A 86 -16.64 -5.54 27.93
N GLU A 87 -17.63 -5.03 28.65
CA GLU A 87 -17.43 -4.26 29.88
C GLU A 87 -16.81 -5.11 30.99
N ALA A 88 -17.21 -6.39 31.11
CA ALA A 88 -16.67 -7.32 32.10
C ALA A 88 -15.18 -7.67 31.88
N ILE A 89 -14.65 -7.50 30.66
CA ILE A 89 -13.20 -7.63 30.41
C ILE A 89 -12.42 -6.52 31.15
N GLY A 90 -13.03 -5.35 31.33
CA GLY A 90 -12.46 -4.27 32.14
C GLY A 90 -11.31 -3.51 31.49
N ASN A 91 -11.20 -3.51 30.15
CA ASN A 91 -10.16 -2.78 29.44
C ASN A 91 -10.28 -1.27 29.66
N THR A 92 -9.14 -0.58 29.78
CA THR A 92 -9.11 0.89 29.70
C THR A 92 -9.25 1.37 28.25
N PRO A 93 -9.64 2.63 27.98
CA PRO A 93 -9.70 3.17 26.62
C PRO A 93 -8.38 3.15 25.86
N GLU A 94 -7.24 3.09 26.56
CA GLU A 94 -5.90 2.93 25.99
C GLU A 94 -5.61 1.49 25.57
N GLU A 95 -6.29 0.51 26.17
CA GLU A 95 -6.13 -0.92 25.90
C GLU A 95 -7.11 -1.42 24.85
N ALA A 96 -8.39 -1.05 24.99
CA ALA A 96 -9.42 -1.37 24.02
C ALA A 96 -10.56 -0.35 24.03
N VAL A 97 -11.09 -0.06 22.84
CA VAL A 97 -12.25 0.82 22.67
C VAL A 97 -13.44 0.01 22.20
N ILE A 98 -14.54 0.07 22.96
CA ILE A 98 -15.79 -0.63 22.66
C ILE A 98 -16.57 0.16 21.61
N TRP A 99 -16.93 -0.50 20.51
CA TRP A 99 -17.75 0.07 19.45
C TRP A 99 -19.05 -0.72 19.27
N PRO A 100 -20.22 -0.08 19.11
CA PRO A 100 -21.42 -0.76 18.67
C PRO A 100 -21.19 -1.37 17.28
N LEU A 101 -21.49 -2.65 17.13
CA LEU A 101 -21.28 -3.37 15.87
C LEU A 101 -22.04 -2.70 14.72
N ALA A 102 -23.32 -2.37 14.93
CA ALA A 102 -24.18 -1.73 13.92
C ALA A 102 -23.67 -0.35 13.49
N TYR A 103 -23.08 0.40 14.43
CA TYR A 103 -22.48 1.70 14.13
C TYR A 103 -21.29 1.55 13.18
N LEU A 104 -20.38 0.60 13.46
CA LEU A 104 -19.23 0.36 12.59
C LEU A 104 -19.62 -0.27 11.26
N GLU A 105 -20.60 -1.17 11.24
CA GLU A 105 -21.11 -1.79 10.00
C GLU A 105 -21.63 -0.73 9.02
N ALA A 106 -22.34 0.29 9.52
CA ALA A 106 -22.83 1.40 8.71
C ALA A 106 -21.71 2.32 8.16
N LYS A 107 -20.51 2.27 8.73
CA LYS A 107 -19.33 3.05 8.32
C LYS A 107 -18.26 2.21 7.63
N ALA A 108 -18.43 0.89 7.63
CA ALA A 108 -17.49 -0.02 7.02
C ALA A 108 -17.49 0.18 5.50
N ARG A 109 -16.30 0.22 4.93
CA ARG A 109 -16.10 0.42 3.49
C ARG A 109 -15.47 -0.82 2.89
N ARG A 110 -15.87 -1.10 1.66
CA ARG A 110 -15.27 -2.17 0.87
C ARG A 110 -13.92 -1.71 0.32
N LEU A 111 -12.88 -2.49 0.56
CA LEU A 111 -11.54 -2.21 0.06
C LEU A 111 -10.77 -3.51 -0.21
N VAL A 112 -9.58 -3.37 -0.80
CA VAL A 112 -8.63 -4.47 -0.98
C VAL A 112 -7.29 -4.03 -0.42
N HIS A 113 -6.63 -4.86 0.40
CA HIS A 113 -5.27 -4.57 0.81
C HIS A 113 -4.29 -4.95 -0.30
N LYS A 114 -3.29 -4.09 -0.53
CA LYS A 114 -2.24 -4.33 -1.54
C LYS A 114 -1.54 -5.69 -1.39
N ARG A 115 -1.36 -6.17 -0.15
CA ARG A 115 -0.71 -7.47 0.14
C ARG A 115 -1.54 -8.68 -0.27
N ASP A 116 -2.85 -8.51 -0.42
CA ASP A 116 -3.79 -9.60 -0.71
C ASP A 116 -4.04 -9.73 -2.23
N VAL A 117 -3.33 -8.95 -3.06
CA VAL A 117 -3.51 -8.94 -4.52
C VAL A 117 -2.20 -8.90 -5.28
N ASN A 118 -2.18 -9.55 -6.44
CA ASN A 118 -1.04 -9.61 -7.34
C ASN A 118 -1.46 -9.25 -8.75
N ILE A 119 -0.84 -8.22 -9.33
CA ILE A 119 -1.22 -7.72 -10.66
C ILE A 119 -0.95 -8.74 -11.77
N LYS A 120 0.06 -9.62 -11.62
CA LYS A 120 0.36 -10.63 -12.63
C LYS A 120 -0.71 -11.72 -12.67
N GLU A 121 -1.17 -12.13 -11.49
CA GLU A 121 -2.27 -13.10 -11.35
C GLU A 121 -3.57 -12.47 -11.85
N ALA A 122 -3.82 -11.20 -11.49
CA ALA A 122 -5.00 -10.48 -11.92
C ALA A 122 -5.10 -10.37 -13.45
N LEU A 123 -3.99 -10.13 -14.14
CA LEU A 123 -3.96 -9.96 -15.60
C LEU A 123 -3.82 -11.28 -16.36
N GLN A 124 -3.68 -12.41 -15.68
CA GLN A 124 -3.58 -13.71 -16.33
C GLN A 124 -4.82 -13.96 -17.19
N ASP A 125 -4.62 -14.45 -18.42
CA ASP A 125 -5.67 -14.78 -19.39
C ASP A 125 -6.58 -13.60 -19.83
N THR A 126 -6.24 -12.36 -19.45
CA THR A 126 -6.95 -11.14 -19.91
C THR A 126 -6.47 -10.66 -21.28
N GLY A 127 -5.34 -11.17 -21.77
CA GLY A 127 -4.66 -10.66 -22.96
C GLY A 127 -3.94 -9.32 -22.77
N ILE A 128 -3.92 -8.77 -21.55
CA ILE A 128 -3.23 -7.51 -21.22
C ILE A 128 -1.80 -7.83 -20.76
N GLU A 129 -0.82 -7.31 -21.48
CA GLU A 129 0.60 -7.40 -21.10
C GLU A 129 1.12 -6.06 -20.57
N LEU A 130 1.76 -6.10 -19.39
CA LEU A 130 2.43 -4.91 -18.84
C LEU A 130 3.78 -4.72 -19.52
N VAL A 131 3.92 -3.62 -20.26
CA VAL A 131 5.21 -3.21 -20.81
C VAL A 131 6.13 -2.81 -19.66
N LYS A 132 7.20 -3.57 -19.45
CA LYS A 132 8.23 -3.18 -18.48
C LYS A 132 8.91 -1.90 -18.97
N PRO A 133 9.00 -0.85 -18.14
CA PRO A 133 9.74 0.35 -18.50
C PRO A 133 11.16 -0.03 -18.92
N ARG A 134 11.64 0.56 -20.02
CA ARG A 134 13.04 0.36 -20.41
C ARG A 134 13.91 0.94 -19.30
N LYS A 135 14.74 0.09 -18.70
CA LYS A 135 15.71 0.53 -17.68
C LYS A 135 16.57 1.64 -18.30
N GLN A 136 16.43 2.86 -17.79
CA GLN A 136 17.28 3.96 -18.24
C GLN A 136 18.72 3.59 -17.89
N ARG A 137 19.57 3.51 -18.92
CA ARG A 137 21.01 3.30 -18.71
C ARG A 137 21.55 4.47 -17.91
N LYS A 138 22.20 4.17 -16.80
CA LYS A 138 22.85 5.17 -15.94
C LYS A 138 23.89 5.94 -16.75
N ALA A 139 24.16 7.19 -16.39
CA ALA A 139 25.08 8.04 -17.15
C ALA A 139 26.47 7.40 -17.33
N TRP A 140 26.94 6.68 -16.31
CA TRP A 140 28.23 5.97 -16.31
C TRP A 140 28.23 4.64 -17.11
N GLU A 141 27.06 4.12 -17.48
CA GLU A 141 26.93 2.92 -18.34
C GLU A 141 26.93 3.28 -19.83
N ARG A 142 26.96 4.57 -20.16
CA ARG A 142 27.03 5.08 -21.53
C ARG A 142 28.48 5.36 -21.89
N PRO A 143 28.96 4.92 -23.07
CA PRO A 143 30.25 5.36 -23.58
C PRO A 143 30.27 6.89 -23.68
N LEU A 144 31.32 7.52 -23.19
CA LEU A 144 31.58 8.94 -23.37
C LEU A 144 32.44 9.13 -24.63
N ASN A 145 32.40 10.30 -25.23
CA ASN A 145 33.31 10.63 -26.33
C ASN A 145 34.52 11.39 -25.77
N CYS A 146 35.72 11.02 -26.21
CA CYS A 146 36.92 11.80 -25.95
C CYS A 146 36.76 13.21 -26.56
N HIS A 147 37.08 14.25 -25.80
CA HIS A 147 36.93 15.64 -26.26
C HIS A 147 37.89 16.00 -27.41
N GLY A 148 39.04 15.32 -27.52
CA GLY A 148 40.04 15.58 -28.55
C GLY A 148 39.76 14.88 -29.88
N CYS A 149 39.42 13.58 -29.85
CA CYS A 149 39.28 12.77 -31.08
C CYS A 149 37.90 12.14 -31.27
N GLY A 150 36.95 12.36 -30.36
CA GLY A 150 35.59 11.82 -30.44
C GLY A 150 35.46 10.32 -30.18
N ARG A 151 36.56 9.59 -29.98
CA ARG A 151 36.54 8.14 -29.76
C ARG A 151 35.85 7.81 -28.44
N PHE A 152 35.11 6.70 -28.43
CA PHE A 152 34.44 6.22 -27.23
C PHE A 152 35.45 5.85 -26.13
N ILE A 153 35.21 6.35 -24.92
CA ILE A 153 35.91 6.02 -23.69
C ILE A 153 34.89 5.58 -22.63
N SER A 154 35.32 4.75 -21.68
CA SER A 154 34.49 4.37 -20.54
C SER A 154 34.41 5.52 -19.53
N TRP A 155 33.38 5.48 -18.67
CA TRP A 155 33.22 6.44 -17.58
C TRP A 155 34.45 6.48 -16.67
N ASP A 156 34.99 5.32 -16.27
CA ASP A 156 36.18 5.27 -15.42
C ASP A 156 37.45 5.66 -16.19
N GLY A 157 37.51 5.29 -17.47
CA GLY A 157 38.66 5.57 -18.34
C GLY A 157 38.97 7.06 -18.46
N ARG A 158 37.98 7.94 -18.31
CA ARG A 158 38.18 9.39 -18.35
C ARG A 158 39.03 9.93 -17.19
N PHE A 159 39.06 9.24 -16.05
CA PHE A 159 39.78 9.64 -14.84
C PHE A 159 41.11 8.89 -14.68
N LEU A 160 41.14 7.66 -15.17
CA LEU A 160 42.28 6.76 -14.97
C LEU A 160 43.40 6.98 -15.97
N ASN A 161 43.07 7.36 -17.22
CA ASN A 161 44.06 7.51 -18.28
C ASN A 161 43.69 8.64 -19.24
N ASP A 162 44.71 9.25 -19.84
CA ASP A 162 44.52 10.06 -21.04
C ASP A 162 44.01 9.18 -22.19
N CYS A 163 43.40 9.81 -23.20
CA CYS A 163 42.87 9.09 -24.35
C CYS A 163 43.98 8.29 -25.04
N GLN A 164 43.86 6.96 -25.07
CA GLN A 164 44.85 6.07 -25.71
C GLN A 164 45.04 6.31 -27.22
N ASN A 165 44.12 7.06 -27.86
CA ASN A 165 44.20 7.38 -29.28
C ASN A 165 44.88 8.73 -29.55
N CYS A 166 44.64 9.75 -28.73
CA CYS A 166 45.08 11.12 -29.02
C CYS A 166 45.78 11.84 -27.86
N GLY A 167 45.94 11.16 -26.72
CA GLY A 167 46.56 11.71 -25.51
C GLY A 167 45.74 12.77 -24.77
N ALA A 168 44.52 13.07 -25.20
CA ALA A 168 43.72 14.11 -24.57
C ALA A 168 43.19 13.67 -23.18
N ASN A 169 43.31 14.52 -22.17
CA ASN A 169 42.80 14.30 -20.81
C ASN A 169 41.27 14.54 -20.74
N ASN A 170 40.48 13.53 -20.37
CA ASN A 170 39.01 13.60 -20.37
C ASN A 170 38.40 13.74 -18.96
N CYS A 171 39.22 14.09 -17.96
CA CYS A 171 38.74 14.53 -16.66
C CYS A 171 37.82 15.76 -16.84
N PRO A 172 36.72 15.86 -16.05
CA PRO A 172 35.89 17.06 -16.02
C PRO A 172 36.65 18.29 -15.52
#